data_AF-A0A952AD29-F1
#
_entry.id   AF-A0A952AD29-F1
#
_cell.length_a   1.000
_cell.length_b   1.000
_cell.length_c   1.000
_cell.angle_alpha   90.00
_cell.angle_beta   90.00
_cell.angle_gamma   90.00
#
_symmetry.space_group_name_H-M   'P 1'
#
loop_
_entity.id
_entity.type
_entity.pdbx_description
1 polymer ?
#
loop_
_entity_poly.entity_id
_entity_poly.type
_entity_poly.pdbx_seq_one_letter_code
_entity_poly.pdbx_strand_id
1 'polypeptide(L)' 'MKLEIVLMLAVAAIWLALALVYALVPGLDMPGYIRVWGIGALVFLALAAVLYRARRNQT' A
#
# COMPACT_ATOMS: atom_id res chain seq x y z
N MET A 1 6.65 14.75 -8.84
CA MET A 1 5.50 14.44 -7.96
C MET A 1 4.44 13.51 -8.56
N LYS A 2 4.02 13.67 -9.83
CA LYS A 2 2.96 12.82 -10.40
C LYS A 2 3.37 11.34 -10.49
N LEU A 3 4.60 11.07 -10.94
CA LEU A 3 5.12 9.69 -11.07
C LEU A 3 5.27 9.02 -9.70
N GLU A 4 5.74 9.75 -8.71
CA GLU A 4 5.98 9.29 -7.34
C GLU A 4 4.68 8.90 -6.65
N ILE A 5 3.60 9.68 -6.84
CA ILE A 5 2.26 9.32 -6.36
C ILE A 5 1.78 8.03 -7.03
N VAL A 6 1.95 7.90 -8.36
CA VAL A 6 1.56 6.69 -9.10
C VAL A 6 2.34 5.46 -8.63
N LEU A 7 3.65 5.61 -8.42
CA LEU A 7 4.51 4.53 -7.90
C LEU A 7 4.08 4.10 -6.49
N MET A 8 3.79 5.04 -5.59
CA MET A 8 3.29 4.72 -4.25
C MET A 8 1.95 3.99 -4.28
N LEU A 9 1.03 4.41 -5.15
CA LEU A 9 -0.25 3.73 -5.33
C LEU A 9 -0.05 2.30 -5.88
N ALA A 10 0.86 2.12 -6.84
CA ALA A 10 1.19 0.80 -7.38
C ALA A 10 1.77 -0.13 -6.30
N VAL A 11 2.70 0.37 -5.48
CA VAL A 11 3.27 -0.41 -4.35
C VAL A 11 2.18 -0.75 -3.34
N ALA A 12 1.32 0.20 -2.96
CA ALA A 12 0.23 -0.05 -2.04
C ALA A 12 -0.74 -1.12 -2.57
N ALA A 13 -1.05 -1.09 -3.88
CA ALA A 13 -1.91 -2.09 -4.51
C ALA A 13 -1.29 -3.49 -4.46
N ILE A 14 0.02 -3.62 -4.72
CA ILE A 14 0.73 -4.91 -4.62
C ILE A 14 0.72 -5.42 -3.18
N TRP A 15 0.99 -4.55 -2.20
CA TRP A 15 0.97 -4.94 -0.78
C TRP A 15 -0.42 -5.38 -0.34
N LEU A 16 -1.48 -4.68 -0.78
CA LEU A 16 -2.85 -5.09 -0.52
C LEU A 16 -3.17 -6.44 -1.17
N ALA A 17 -2.76 -6.66 -2.42
CA ALA A 17 -2.94 -7.93 -3.09
C ALA A 17 -2.25 -9.08 -2.34
N LEU A 18 -1.02 -8.87 -1.85
CA LEU A 18 -0.32 -9.85 -1.02
C LEU A 18 -1.04 -10.12 0.29
N ALA A 19 -1.52 -9.07 0.98
CA ALA A 19 -2.32 -9.23 2.19
C ALA A 19 -3.57 -10.09 1.94
N LEU A 20 -4.24 -9.87 0.80
CA LEU A 20 -5.41 -10.66 0.38
C LEU A 20 -5.03 -12.11 0.05
N VAL A 21 -3.92 -12.34 -0.66
CA VAL A 21 -3.42 -13.70 -0.93
C VAL A 21 -3.19 -14.45 0.38
N TYR A 22 -2.49 -13.83 1.34
CA TYR A 22 -2.25 -14.43 2.65
C TYR A 22 -3.53 -14.61 3.49
N ALA A 23 -4.59 -13.85 3.23
CA ALA A 23 -5.86 -13.98 3.94
C ALA A 23 -6.82 -14.99 3.32
N LEU A 24 -6.70 -15.24 2.01
CA LEU A 24 -7.70 -15.98 1.23
C LEU A 24 -7.20 -17.34 0.70
N VAL A 25 -5.89 -17.55 0.62
CA VAL A 25 -5.31 -18.81 0.11
C VAL A 25 -5.01 -19.77 1.27
N PRO A 26 -5.73 -20.92 1.37
CA PRO A 26 -5.48 -21.91 2.41
C PRO A 26 -4.07 -22.49 2.28
N GLY A 27 -3.34 -22.61 3.38
CA GLY A 27 -1.99 -23.19 3.41
C GLY A 27 -0.84 -22.20 3.23
N LEU A 28 -1.14 -20.91 2.99
CA LEU A 28 -0.16 -19.81 3.12
C LEU A 28 -0.19 -19.16 4.51
N ASP A 29 -0.85 -19.77 5.49
CA ASP A 29 -1.02 -19.25 6.85
C ASP A 29 0.32 -19.14 7.58
N MET A 30 1.05 -18.06 7.32
CA MET A 30 2.17 -17.58 8.11
C MET A 30 1.64 -16.50 9.07
N PRO A 31 1.49 -16.81 10.38
CA PRO A 31 0.92 -15.89 11.34
C PRO A 31 1.66 -14.54 11.33
N GLY A 32 0.92 -13.46 11.08
CA GLY A 32 1.46 -12.10 11.06
C GLY A 32 1.68 -11.51 9.67
N TYR A 33 1.74 -12.30 8.60
CA TYR A 33 2.03 -11.79 7.25
C TYR A 33 0.89 -10.92 6.72
N ILE A 34 -0.37 -11.30 6.95
CA ILE A 34 -1.55 -10.47 6.64
C ILE A 34 -1.42 -9.08 7.27
N ARG A 35 -0.96 -9.02 8.54
CA ARG A 35 -0.77 -7.76 9.26
C ARG A 35 0.37 -6.94 8.66
N VAL A 36 1.51 -7.56 8.35
CA VAL A 36 2.66 -6.85 7.75
C VAL A 36 2.27 -6.26 6.40
N TRP A 37 1.74 -7.07 5.48
CA TRP A 37 1.34 -6.63 4.14
C TRP A 37 0.17 -5.62 4.20
N GLY A 38 -0.79 -5.81 5.09
CA GLY A 38 -1.90 -4.88 5.26
C GLY A 38 -1.45 -3.52 5.81
N ILE A 39 -0.64 -3.52 6.86
CA ILE A 39 -0.13 -2.28 7.48
C ILE A 39 0.73 -1.50 6.50
N GLY A 40 1.65 -2.13 5.78
CA GLY A 40 2.47 -1.36 4.83
C GLY A 40 1.68 -0.87 3.62
N ALA A 41 0.63 -1.58 3.16
CA ALA A 41 -0.28 -1.03 2.16
C ALA A 41 -0.90 0.30 2.63
N LEU A 42 -1.33 0.36 3.89
CA LEU A 42 -1.85 1.59 4.50
C LEU A 42 -0.79 2.69 4.60
N VAL A 43 0.46 2.34 4.94
CA VAL A 43 1.58 3.30 4.98
C VAL A 43 1.82 3.91 3.60
N PHE A 44 1.91 3.11 2.54
CA PHE A 44 2.13 3.62 1.19
C PHE A 44 0.95 4.47 0.69
N LEU A 45 -0.29 4.09 1.03
CA LEU A 45 -1.48 4.91 0.77
C LEU A 45 -1.41 6.26 1.49
N ALA A 46 -1.03 6.27 2.77
CA ALA A 46 -0.89 7.49 3.55
C ALA A 46 0.18 8.42 2.95
N LEU A 47 1.32 7.87 2.54
CA LEU A 47 2.37 8.64 1.88
C LEU A 47 1.91 9.21 0.52
N ALA A 48 1.20 8.43 -0.29
CA ALA A 48 0.62 8.91 -1.54
C ALA A 48 -0.36 10.08 -1.30
N ALA A 49 -1.18 9.99 -0.25
CA ALA A 49 -2.11 11.06 0.13
C ALA A 49 -1.39 12.33 0.60
N VAL A 50 -0.30 12.19 1.36
CA VAL A 50 0.56 13.32 1.78
C VAL A 50 1.20 13.98 0.57
N LEU A 51 1.79 13.21 -0.36
CA LEU A 51 2.39 13.75 -1.58
C LEU A 51 1.36 14.46 -2.47
N TYR A 52 0.16 13.90 -2.58
CA TYR A 52 -0.93 14.52 -3.33
C TYR A 52 -1.34 15.87 -2.72
N ARG A 53 -1.49 15.93 -1.39
CA ARG A 53 -1.77 17.19 -0.67
C ARG A 53 -0.66 18.20 -0.84
N ALA A 54 0.60 17.78 -0.72
CA ALA A 54 1.76 18.66 -0.92
C ALA A 54 1.77 19.26 -2.34
N ARG A 55 1.54 18.44 -3.36
CA ARG A 55 1.43 18.90 -4.76
C ARG A 55 0.32 19.93 -4.94
N ARG A 56 -0.85 19.72 -4.33
CA ARG A 56 -1.99 20.65 -4.41
C ARG A 56 -1.69 22.00 -3.77
N ASN A 57 -0.89 22.04 -2.71
CA ASN A 57 -0.53 23.29 -2.05
C ASN A 57 0.55 24.09 -2.79
N GLN A 58 1.19 23.51 -3.82
CA GLN A 58 2.22 24.14 -4.65
C GLN A 58 1.69 24.64 -6.00
N THR A 59 0.41 24.41 -6.30
CA THR A 59 -0.33 24.90 -7.47
C THR A 59 -1.32 25.96 -7.05
#